data_AF-A0A2S5CWA7-F1
#
_entry.id   AF-A0A2S5CWA7-F1
#
_cell.length_a   1.000
_cell.length_b   1.000
_cell.length_c   1.000
_cell.angle_alpha   90.00
_cell.angle_beta   90.00
_cell.angle_gamma   90.00
#
_symmetry.space_group_name_H-M   'P 1'
#
loop_
_entity.id
_entity.type
_entity.pdbx_description
1 polymer ?
#
loop_
_entity_poly.entity_id
_entity_poly.type
_entity_poly.pdbx_seq_one_letter_code
_entity_poly.pdbx_strand_id
1 'polypeptide(L)'
;MSEKNVVLDPAKKNRRKLLRSIAQFVIVVFLAVILIRVVFLTEKKEEETVPLINKDGFIALSYFGVSRNDSPKYVSRKNLEKQLELLEGQGYKTITQQDIVDFYEKNKPLPEKALFLSFEDGRTDSSIFAQNIMEELNYKATMFTYANKMDTRDNKFLKPKDLLLMQKSGFWELGSNGYRLTYINIYNDQGQSLGMIDENDVPNKTTIEYYNHYLMDFIRNQFMIPSETRKEMETRIKKDYKLMHDIYEEKLDEVPKAYAIMHANALYNNMDPLVESINDTEIKNTFGMHFNLELGAYNNKDADLYNLSRLQVSPYWSTNHVMMKIRQASKQNVAFEVGDAQQAKKWSIINGAAEFKNNEIIITSAPSSEGRIILKDELPNQYNVNFAFKGNVVGQQSLYVNYDEKSNSYIRIALIDNEIVVSEKLPGASVVEKERLQLNDIKWDEEQYAFNKATVYNYQDTQKGSRIDEDEYPRNLTQKRVFNIAVNKDKIEINVDDELSKTIKVNPVINGTQLGIGAMYSKKDTTHEQYADDIYDTLIDDLLITDGNKTTLFSNQYTNFDKVKYKTTTLFNNVVDFFIETF
;
A
#
# COMPACT_ATOMS: atom_id res chain seq x y z
N MET A 1 32.56 -12.63 70.72
CA MET A 1 31.51 -11.73 70.21
C MET A 1 32.04 -10.31 70.27
N SER A 2 32.23 -9.67 69.11
CA SER A 2 32.57 -8.26 69.01
C SER A 2 31.49 -7.64 68.12
N GLU A 3 30.50 -7.00 68.73
CA GLU A 3 29.52 -6.18 68.03
C GLU A 3 30.27 -5.02 67.34
N LYS A 4 30.50 -5.14 66.03
CA LYS A 4 30.86 -4.00 65.21
C LYS A 4 29.62 -3.12 65.11
N ASN A 5 29.54 -2.10 65.96
CA ASN A 5 28.65 -0.96 65.76
C ASN A 5 29.02 -0.31 64.42
N VAL A 6 28.28 -0.66 63.37
CA VAL A 6 28.29 0.10 62.12
C VAL A 6 27.66 1.44 62.45
N VAL A 7 28.50 2.44 62.71
CA VAL A 7 28.05 3.84 62.77
C VAL A 7 27.52 4.17 61.38
N LEU A 8 26.21 4.04 61.21
CA LEU A 8 25.51 4.56 60.05
C LEU A 8 25.76 6.07 60.08
N ASP A 9 26.46 6.61 59.09
CA ASP A 9 26.59 8.05 58.89
C ASP A 9 25.31 8.53 58.17
N PRO A 10 24.31 9.06 58.90
CA PRO A 10 23.06 9.50 58.30
C PRO A 10 23.29 10.64 57.31
N ALA A 11 24.33 11.47 57.46
CA ALA A 11 24.61 12.56 56.55
C ALA A 11 25.10 12.05 55.18
N LYS A 12 26.00 11.06 55.16
CA LYS A 12 26.45 10.41 53.90
C LYS A 12 25.33 9.61 53.23
N LYS A 13 24.49 8.93 54.01
CA LYS A 13 23.28 8.23 53.50
C LYS A 13 22.26 9.22 52.92
N ASN A 14 22.01 10.34 53.60
CA ASN A 14 21.10 11.38 53.15
C ASN A 14 21.62 12.08 51.89
N ARG A 15 22.93 12.34 51.78
CA ARG A 15 23.54 12.91 50.56
C ARG A 15 23.42 11.97 49.36
N ARG A 16 23.64 10.66 49.55
CA ARG A 16 23.43 9.65 48.48
C ARG A 16 21.94 9.53 48.09
N LYS A 17 21.03 9.59 49.06
CA LYS A 17 19.59 9.60 48.82
C LYS A 17 19.17 10.84 48.01
N LEU A 18 19.66 12.02 48.40
CA LEU A 18 19.42 13.28 47.68
C LEU A 18 19.94 13.23 46.24
N LEU A 19 21.18 12.80 46.03
CA LEU A 19 21.76 12.65 44.68
C LEU A 19 20.98 11.65 43.82
N ARG A 20 20.56 10.52 44.39
CA ARG A 20 19.71 9.55 43.70
C ARG A 20 18.34 10.15 43.35
N SER A 21 17.72 10.89 44.26
CA SER A 21 16.44 11.56 44.02
C SER A 21 16.55 12.64 42.94
N ILE A 22 17.64 13.41 42.91
CA ILE A 22 17.91 14.37 41.84
C ILE A 22 18.08 13.65 40.50
N ALA A 23 18.88 12.58 40.45
CA ALA A 23 19.07 11.80 39.23
C ALA A 23 17.77 11.17 38.73
N GLN A 24 16.94 10.61 39.63
CA GLN A 24 15.61 10.09 39.31
C GLN A 24 14.69 11.19 38.78
N PHE A 25 14.69 12.37 39.41
CA PHE A 25 13.91 13.51 38.94
C PHE A 25 14.34 13.98 37.54
N VAL A 26 15.66 14.06 37.28
CA VAL A 26 16.20 14.40 35.96
C VAL A 26 15.77 13.37 34.92
N ILE A 27 15.82 12.07 35.24
CA ILE A 27 15.35 11.01 34.34
C ILE A 27 13.84 11.14 34.07
N VAL A 28 13.03 11.39 35.09
CA VAL A 28 11.58 11.56 34.93
C VAL A 28 11.26 12.80 34.09
N VAL A 29 11.93 13.93 34.34
CA VAL A 29 11.78 15.14 33.52
C VAL A 29 12.23 14.90 32.08
N PHE A 30 13.35 14.22 31.88
CA PHE A 30 13.85 13.87 30.55
C PHE A 30 12.86 12.97 29.80
N LEU A 31 12.32 11.93 30.44
CA LEU A 31 11.28 11.07 29.87
C LEU A 31 9.99 11.85 29.61
N ALA A 32 9.60 12.76 30.49
CA ALA A 32 8.45 13.62 30.28
C ALA A 32 8.64 14.58 29.09
N VAL A 33 9.84 15.14 28.92
CA VAL A 33 10.16 16.00 27.75
C VAL A 33 10.14 15.19 26.46
N ILE A 34 10.71 13.98 26.45
CA ILE A 34 10.62 13.07 25.30
C ILE A 34 9.17 12.76 24.99
N LEU A 35 8.40 12.35 26.00
CA LEU A 35 6.99 12.03 25.83
C LEU A 35 6.19 13.24 25.33
N ILE A 36 6.50 14.44 25.82
CA ILE A 36 5.88 15.67 25.34
C ILE A 36 6.23 15.92 23.87
N ARG A 37 7.49 15.79 23.46
CA ARG A 37 7.87 15.99 22.05
C ARG A 37 7.26 14.95 21.12
N VAL A 38 7.16 13.70 21.57
CA VAL A 38 6.58 12.61 20.77
C VAL A 38 5.05 12.72 20.68
N VAL A 39 4.38 13.19 21.74
CA VAL A 39 2.91 13.28 21.79
C VAL A 39 2.38 14.62 21.32
N PHE A 40 3.11 15.71 21.55
CA PHE A 40 2.69 17.06 21.16
C PHE A 40 3.50 17.51 19.94
N LEU A 41 2.76 17.84 18.87
CA LEU A 41 3.21 18.45 17.61
C LEU A 41 3.97 19.76 17.88
N THR A 42 5.24 19.64 18.25
CA THR A 42 6.07 20.79 18.68
C THR A 42 6.94 21.33 17.57
N GLU A 43 7.19 20.54 16.53
CA GLU A 43 7.93 20.96 15.35
C GLU A 43 7.05 21.81 14.43
N LYS A 44 7.71 22.73 13.73
CA LYS A 44 7.07 23.57 12.71
C LYS A 44 7.77 23.35 11.40
N LYS A 45 6.97 23.29 10.33
CA LYS A 45 7.49 23.19 8.98
C LYS A 45 8.40 24.37 8.66
N GLU A 46 9.56 24.08 8.07
CA GLU A 46 10.49 25.09 7.59
C GLU A 46 10.11 25.51 6.16
N GLU A 47 10.13 26.81 5.87
CA GLU A 47 9.90 27.31 4.52
C GLU A 47 11.15 27.10 3.66
N GLU A 48 11.03 26.26 2.62
CA GLU A 48 12.08 26.06 1.63
C GLU A 48 11.82 26.88 0.37
N THR A 49 12.81 27.66 -0.06
CA THR A 49 12.77 28.32 -1.37
C THR A 49 13.24 27.36 -2.46
N VAL A 50 12.29 26.82 -3.23
CA VAL A 50 12.56 25.89 -4.34
C VAL A 50 12.32 26.60 -5.68
N PRO A 51 13.20 26.44 -6.69
CA PRO A 51 12.96 26.96 -8.03
C PRO A 51 11.66 26.42 -8.64
N LEU A 52 10.79 27.33 -9.10
CA LEU A 52 9.54 27.01 -9.76
C LEU A 52 9.74 27.06 -11.28
N ILE A 53 9.98 25.90 -11.89
CA ILE A 53 10.35 25.79 -13.31
C ILE A 53 9.48 24.82 -14.11
N ASN A 54 8.74 23.93 -13.43
CA ASN A 54 7.89 22.92 -14.05
C ASN A 54 6.56 23.52 -14.49
N LYS A 55 6.23 23.35 -15.78
CA LYS A 55 4.95 23.79 -16.38
C LYS A 55 4.13 22.62 -16.92
N ASP A 56 4.56 21.39 -16.64
CA ASP A 56 4.02 20.20 -17.28
C ASP A 56 2.97 19.50 -16.42
N GLY A 57 3.12 19.49 -15.10
CA GLY A 57 2.19 18.82 -14.19
C GLY A 57 2.78 18.45 -12.84
N PHE A 58 2.07 17.61 -12.09
CA PHE A 58 2.50 17.11 -10.77
C PHE A 58 2.06 15.67 -10.53
N ILE A 59 2.74 15.02 -9.58
CA ILE A 59 2.35 13.71 -9.06
C ILE A 59 1.41 13.90 -7.87
N ALA A 60 0.35 13.11 -7.77
CA ALA A 60 -0.55 13.07 -6.62
C ALA A 60 -0.61 11.64 -6.06
N LEU A 61 -0.29 11.48 -4.78
CA LEU A 61 -0.37 10.21 -4.06
C LEU A 61 -1.36 10.35 -2.91
N SER A 62 -2.20 9.33 -2.70
CA SER A 62 -3.05 9.20 -1.52
C SER A 62 -2.84 7.89 -0.78
N TYR A 63 -2.99 7.95 0.53
CA TYR A 63 -2.92 6.80 1.43
C TYR A 63 -4.26 6.70 2.17
N PHE A 64 -4.97 5.59 1.99
CA PHE A 64 -6.26 5.37 2.65
C PHE A 64 -6.12 5.30 4.17
N GLY A 65 -5.02 4.72 4.66
CA GLY A 65 -4.64 4.77 6.06
C GLY A 65 -3.22 4.26 6.26
N VAL A 66 -2.65 4.54 7.42
CA VAL A 66 -1.32 4.07 7.83
C VAL A 66 -1.45 3.21 9.07
N SER A 67 -0.87 2.01 9.03
CA SER A 67 -0.80 1.10 10.16
C SER A 67 0.60 1.08 10.77
N ARG A 68 0.71 0.61 12.01
CA ARG A 68 2.01 0.44 12.68
C ARG A 68 2.86 -0.63 11.99
N ASN A 69 2.27 -1.77 11.67
CA ASN A 69 2.89 -2.92 11.02
C ASN A 69 2.16 -3.27 9.73
N ASP A 70 2.67 -4.26 8.99
CA ASP A 70 2.07 -4.73 7.76
C ASP A 70 0.62 -5.18 7.99
N SER A 71 -0.27 -4.73 7.11
CA SER A 71 -1.71 -4.95 7.20
C SER A 71 -2.28 -5.15 5.80
N PRO A 72 -3.29 -6.02 5.61
CA PRO A 72 -3.98 -6.13 4.32
C PRO A 72 -4.79 -4.85 3.98
N LYS A 73 -5.08 -3.99 4.97
CA LYS A 73 -5.95 -2.81 4.81
C LYS A 73 -5.20 -1.50 4.64
N TYR A 74 -4.02 -1.35 5.24
CA TYR A 74 -3.31 -0.07 5.34
C TYR A 74 -1.82 -0.22 5.08
N VAL A 75 -1.22 0.80 4.48
CA VAL A 75 0.24 0.86 4.27
C VAL A 75 0.93 0.96 5.64
N SER A 76 1.94 0.12 5.88
CA SER A 76 2.68 0.20 7.15
C SER A 76 3.54 1.46 7.21
N ARG A 77 3.71 2.03 8.41
CA ARG A 77 4.54 3.21 8.66
C ARG A 77 5.93 3.08 8.01
N LYS A 78 6.55 1.92 8.14
CA LYS A 78 7.87 1.63 7.57
C LYS A 78 7.89 1.67 6.05
N ASN A 79 6.83 1.17 5.40
CA ASN A 79 6.72 1.20 3.94
C ASN A 79 6.46 2.63 3.46
N LEU A 80 5.58 3.37 4.15
CA LEU A 80 5.35 4.79 3.88
C LEU A 80 6.64 5.62 3.98
N GLU A 81 7.39 5.46 5.07
CA GLU A 81 8.67 6.15 5.31
C GLU A 81 9.65 5.91 4.16
N LYS A 82 9.90 4.65 3.79
CA LYS A 82 10.77 4.29 2.65
C LYS A 82 10.30 4.90 1.32
N GLN A 83 9.00 4.87 1.05
CA GLN A 83 8.44 5.44 -0.17
C GLN A 83 8.70 6.96 -0.25
N LEU A 84 8.47 7.67 0.85
CA LEU A 84 8.62 9.13 0.89
C LEU A 84 10.09 9.56 0.96
N GLU A 85 10.95 8.85 1.70
CA GLU A 85 12.40 9.06 1.73
C GLU A 85 13.00 8.92 0.32
N LEU A 86 12.60 7.90 -0.43
CA LEU A 86 13.08 7.69 -1.79
C LEU A 86 12.62 8.79 -2.75
N LEU A 87 11.42 9.33 -2.57
CA LEU A 87 10.95 10.49 -3.33
C LEU A 87 11.75 11.75 -2.94
N GLU A 88 11.95 12.01 -1.65
CA GLU A 88 12.69 13.16 -1.15
C GLU A 88 14.13 13.17 -1.67
N GLY A 89 14.85 12.04 -1.51
CA GLY A 89 16.24 11.90 -1.93
C GLY A 89 16.45 12.03 -3.44
N GLN A 90 15.39 11.97 -4.23
CA GLN A 90 15.41 12.21 -5.67
C GLN A 90 14.95 13.61 -6.09
N GLY A 91 14.65 14.48 -5.12
CA GLY A 91 14.29 15.88 -5.33
C GLY A 91 12.79 16.14 -5.49
N TYR A 92 11.91 15.18 -5.15
CA TYR A 92 10.48 15.49 -5.08
C TYR A 92 10.22 16.51 -3.97
N LYS A 93 9.33 17.47 -4.24
CA LYS A 93 8.96 18.52 -3.30
C LYS A 93 7.45 18.62 -3.22
N THR A 94 6.95 18.61 -2.00
CA THR A 94 5.52 18.66 -1.75
C THR A 94 4.96 20.05 -2.08
N ILE A 95 3.87 20.09 -2.84
CA ILE A 95 3.17 21.33 -3.21
C ILE A 95 1.93 21.53 -2.34
N THR A 96 1.52 22.79 -2.16
CA THR A 96 0.28 23.12 -1.43
C THR A 96 -0.95 23.00 -2.32
N GLN A 97 -2.13 22.95 -1.70
CA GLN A 97 -3.41 23.07 -2.42
C GLN A 97 -3.48 24.37 -3.22
N GLN A 98 -2.94 25.47 -2.70
CA GLN A 98 -2.91 26.76 -3.40
C GLN A 98 -1.97 26.74 -4.61
N ASP A 99 -0.85 26.01 -4.55
CA ASP A 99 0.05 25.87 -5.69
C ASP A 99 -0.63 25.14 -6.86
N ILE A 100 -1.48 24.14 -6.57
CA ILE A 100 -2.28 23.45 -7.60
C ILE A 100 -3.27 24.42 -8.25
N VAL A 101 -4.03 25.16 -7.45
CA VAL A 101 -4.98 26.17 -7.97
C VAL A 101 -4.25 27.22 -8.81
N ASP A 102 -3.14 27.77 -8.30
CA ASP A 102 -2.33 28.77 -9.03
C ASP A 102 -1.70 28.19 -10.31
N PHE A 103 -1.34 26.91 -10.33
CA PHE A 103 -0.80 26.24 -11.51
C PHE A 103 -1.82 26.21 -12.65
N TYR A 104 -3.06 25.81 -12.37
CA TYR A 104 -4.11 25.75 -13.40
C TYR A 104 -4.69 27.12 -13.75
N GLU A 105 -4.97 27.97 -12.76
CA GLU A 105 -5.68 29.23 -13.00
C GLU A 105 -4.75 30.37 -13.43
N LYS A 106 -3.52 30.39 -12.91
CA LYS A 106 -2.55 31.49 -13.11
C LYS A 106 -1.34 31.08 -13.92
N ASN A 107 -1.28 29.82 -14.38
CA ASN A 107 -0.11 29.27 -15.07
C ASN A 107 1.19 29.43 -14.24
N LYS A 108 1.09 29.43 -12.92
CA LYS A 108 2.24 29.54 -12.02
C LYS A 108 3.03 28.23 -12.08
N PRO A 109 4.33 28.24 -12.42
CA PRO A 109 5.12 27.02 -12.44
C PRO A 109 5.22 26.36 -11.06
N LEU A 110 5.43 25.05 -11.07
CA LEU A 110 5.64 24.22 -9.88
C LEU A 110 7.14 23.89 -9.72
N PRO A 111 7.55 23.30 -8.58
CA PRO A 111 8.86 22.64 -8.47
C PRO A 111 9.04 21.58 -9.56
N GLU A 112 10.30 21.33 -9.95
CA GLU A 112 10.64 20.36 -11.01
C GLU A 112 9.96 19.00 -10.82
N LYS A 113 10.03 18.45 -9.60
CA LYS A 113 9.37 17.22 -9.19
C LYS A 113 8.28 17.50 -8.15
N ALA A 114 7.19 18.10 -8.60
CA ALA A 114 6.07 18.47 -7.76
C ALA A 114 5.26 17.26 -7.30
N LEU A 115 5.00 17.17 -5.99
CA LEU A 115 4.27 16.09 -5.34
C LEU A 115 3.10 16.65 -4.49
N PHE A 116 1.87 16.27 -4.79
CA PHE A 116 0.75 16.40 -3.88
C PHE A 116 0.61 15.11 -3.07
N LEU A 117 0.69 15.23 -1.75
CA LEU A 117 0.60 14.09 -0.84
C LEU A 117 -0.68 14.22 -0.01
N SER A 118 -1.42 13.12 0.15
CA SER A 118 -2.65 13.13 0.93
C SER A 118 -2.93 11.84 1.68
N PHE A 119 -3.75 11.98 2.73
CA PHE A 119 -4.27 10.89 3.54
C PHE A 119 -5.80 11.02 3.61
N GLU A 120 -6.51 9.90 3.56
CA GLU A 120 -7.97 9.88 3.47
C GLU A 120 -8.63 9.54 4.82
N ASP A 121 -9.95 9.72 4.90
CA ASP A 121 -10.86 9.39 6.01
C ASP A 121 -10.67 10.18 7.32
N GLY A 122 -9.59 10.93 7.50
CA GLY A 122 -9.36 11.73 8.70
C GLY A 122 -8.95 10.90 9.90
N ARG A 123 -8.23 9.80 9.66
CA ARG A 123 -7.93 8.81 10.69
C ARG A 123 -6.87 9.29 11.68
N THR A 124 -7.11 9.05 12.96
CA THR A 124 -6.18 9.37 14.05
C THR A 124 -4.87 8.57 13.93
N ASP A 125 -4.95 7.29 13.57
CA ASP A 125 -3.75 6.44 13.40
C ASP A 125 -2.82 6.94 12.30
N SER A 126 -3.40 7.41 11.19
CA SER A 126 -2.69 7.88 10.02
C SER A 126 -1.96 9.17 10.34
N SER A 127 -2.59 10.08 11.08
CA SER A 127 -1.91 11.26 11.64
C SER A 127 -0.73 10.86 12.53
N ILE A 128 -0.94 9.96 13.50
CA ILE A 128 0.11 9.54 14.45
C ILE A 128 1.31 8.92 13.72
N PHE A 129 1.08 8.04 12.75
CA PHE A 129 2.16 7.31 12.08
C PHE A 129 2.82 8.09 10.94
N ALA A 130 2.13 9.06 10.33
CA ALA A 130 2.70 9.89 9.27
C ALA A 130 3.39 11.16 9.80
N GLN A 131 2.99 11.69 10.96
CA GLN A 131 3.47 12.98 11.47
C GLN A 131 4.99 13.08 11.49
N ASN A 132 5.67 12.15 12.17
CA ASN A 132 7.13 12.21 12.29
C ASN A 132 7.83 12.11 10.93
N ILE A 133 7.25 11.39 9.97
CA ILE A 133 7.79 11.29 8.61
C ILE A 133 7.66 12.64 7.90
N MET A 134 6.54 13.36 8.08
CA MET A 134 6.37 14.70 7.51
C MET A 134 7.38 15.69 8.11
N GLU A 135 7.63 15.59 9.41
CA GLU A 135 8.61 16.41 10.14
C GLU A 135 10.03 16.15 9.64
N GLU A 136 10.46 14.88 9.62
CA GLU A 136 11.82 14.49 9.20
C GLU A 136 12.13 14.83 7.74
N LEU A 137 11.15 14.71 6.85
CA LEU A 137 11.30 15.01 5.41
C LEU A 137 10.96 16.45 5.04
N ASN A 138 10.51 17.27 6.00
CA ASN A 138 9.94 18.60 5.77
C ASN A 138 8.82 18.62 4.69
N TYR A 139 8.05 17.53 4.62
CA TYR A 139 6.98 17.35 3.64
C TYR A 139 5.66 17.94 4.14
N LYS A 140 4.84 18.46 3.21
CA LYS A 140 3.47 18.85 3.51
C LYS A 140 2.48 17.88 2.87
N ALA A 141 1.42 17.55 3.58
CA ALA A 141 0.35 16.69 3.11
C ALA A 141 -1.04 17.31 3.35
N THR A 142 -2.06 16.77 2.68
CA THR A 142 -3.47 17.07 2.96
C THR A 142 -4.13 15.92 3.73
N MET A 143 -4.83 16.23 4.81
CA MET A 143 -5.69 15.27 5.52
C MET A 143 -7.14 15.49 5.07
N PHE A 144 -7.70 14.55 4.31
CA PHE A 144 -9.11 14.57 3.93
C PHE A 144 -9.97 14.00 5.05
N THR A 145 -11.09 14.67 5.39
CA THR A 145 -11.96 14.27 6.50
C THR A 145 -13.44 14.18 6.09
N TYR A 146 -14.24 13.42 6.83
CA TYR A 146 -15.70 13.51 6.75
C TYR A 146 -16.24 14.47 7.81
N ALA A 147 -17.06 15.43 7.40
CA ALA A 147 -17.60 16.46 8.30
C ALA A 147 -18.40 15.83 9.46
N ASN A 148 -19.22 14.81 9.19
CA ASN A 148 -20.05 14.17 10.21
C ASN A 148 -19.25 13.47 11.33
N LYS A 149 -17.94 13.23 11.15
CA LYS A 149 -17.08 12.61 12.17
C LYS A 149 -16.57 13.61 13.20
N MET A 150 -16.62 14.91 12.91
CA MET A 150 -16.11 15.96 13.80
C MET A 150 -16.85 16.05 15.13
N ASP A 151 -18.16 15.83 15.12
CA ASP A 151 -19.02 15.91 16.31
C ASP A 151 -19.28 14.55 16.99
N THR A 152 -18.57 13.51 16.57
CA THR A 152 -18.70 12.16 17.16
C THR A 152 -17.76 11.96 18.33
N ARG A 153 -18.09 11.00 19.21
CA ARG A 153 -17.18 10.49 20.26
C ARG A 153 -16.20 9.42 19.75
N ASP A 154 -16.23 9.09 18.46
CA ASP A 154 -15.36 8.09 17.87
C ASP A 154 -13.92 8.61 17.78
N ASN A 155 -13.00 7.98 18.52
CA ASN A 155 -11.60 8.38 18.59
C ASN A 155 -10.75 7.88 17.41
N LYS A 156 -11.32 7.06 16.52
CA LYS A 156 -10.66 6.63 15.28
C LYS A 156 -10.45 7.77 14.29
N PHE A 157 -11.22 8.85 14.44
CA PHE A 157 -11.18 10.02 13.58
C PHE A 157 -10.70 11.25 14.35
N LEU A 158 -9.93 12.08 13.67
CA LEU A 158 -9.42 13.36 14.18
C LEU A 158 -10.56 14.30 14.55
N LYS A 159 -10.37 15.09 15.62
CA LYS A 159 -11.32 16.11 16.05
C LYS A 159 -10.88 17.50 15.59
N PRO A 160 -11.80 18.49 15.55
CA PRO A 160 -11.46 19.85 15.10
C PRO A 160 -10.22 20.43 15.77
N LYS A 161 -10.06 20.22 17.08
CA LYS A 161 -8.86 20.65 17.83
C LYS A 161 -7.57 20.03 17.29
N ASP A 162 -7.60 18.74 16.95
CA ASP A 162 -6.44 18.02 16.43
C ASP A 162 -6.09 18.52 15.02
N LEU A 163 -7.10 18.70 14.16
CA LEU A 163 -6.95 19.22 12.81
C LEU A 163 -6.36 20.63 12.80
N LEU A 164 -6.85 21.53 13.67
CA LEU A 164 -6.32 22.89 13.81
C LEU A 164 -4.87 22.90 14.33
N LEU A 165 -4.51 21.96 15.22
CA LEU A 165 -3.13 21.79 15.68
C LEU A 165 -2.22 21.30 14.55
N MET A 166 -2.68 20.33 13.76
CA MET A 166 -1.97 19.83 12.57
C MET A 166 -1.79 20.92 11.51
N GLN A 167 -2.81 21.72 11.21
CA GLN A 167 -2.70 22.85 10.28
C GLN A 167 -1.70 23.90 10.79
N LYS A 168 -1.71 24.19 12.09
CA LYS A 168 -0.80 25.15 12.73
C LYS A 168 0.67 24.70 12.73
N SER A 169 0.96 23.40 12.66
CA SER A 169 2.34 22.92 12.54
C SER A 169 2.94 23.24 11.17
N GLY A 170 2.10 23.48 10.16
CA GLY A 170 2.52 23.80 8.79
C GLY A 170 2.79 22.56 7.92
N PHE A 171 2.76 21.36 8.49
CA PHE A 171 2.91 20.10 7.75
C PHE A 171 1.61 19.61 7.11
N TRP A 172 0.46 20.16 7.52
CA TRP A 172 -0.84 19.69 7.05
C TRP A 172 -1.70 20.80 6.47
N GLU A 173 -2.41 20.48 5.40
CA GLU A 173 -3.59 21.20 4.93
C GLU A 173 -4.83 20.31 5.13
N LEU A 174 -6.01 20.91 5.21
CA LEU A 174 -7.26 20.18 5.39
C LEU A 174 -7.95 19.99 4.05
N GLY A 175 -8.56 18.82 3.86
CA GLY A 175 -9.39 18.47 2.70
C GLY A 175 -10.70 17.84 3.15
N SER A 176 -11.67 17.74 2.24
CA SER A 176 -12.94 17.08 2.50
C SER A 176 -13.06 15.77 1.73
N ASN A 177 -13.48 14.69 2.39
CA ASN A 177 -14.08 13.51 1.76
C ASN A 177 -15.62 13.62 1.65
N GLY A 178 -16.20 14.72 2.15
CA GLY A 178 -17.63 15.02 2.08
C GLY A 178 -18.28 15.03 3.45
N TYR A 179 -19.61 14.91 3.47
CA TYR A 179 -20.34 14.91 4.73
C TYR A 179 -20.20 13.59 5.49
N ARG A 180 -20.47 12.45 4.82
CA ARG A 180 -20.66 11.14 5.46
C ARG A 180 -20.14 9.98 4.60
N LEU A 181 -19.99 8.84 5.27
CA LEU A 181 -19.86 7.51 4.69
C LEU A 181 -21.20 6.77 4.88
N THR A 182 -22.07 6.84 3.87
CA THR A 182 -23.39 6.19 3.91
C THR A 182 -23.64 5.48 2.58
N TYR A 183 -24.09 4.24 2.69
CA TYR A 183 -24.37 3.40 1.54
C TYR A 183 -25.87 3.38 1.25
N ILE A 184 -26.23 3.39 -0.03
CA ILE A 184 -27.60 3.34 -0.54
C ILE A 184 -27.74 2.19 -1.53
N ASN A 185 -29.00 1.81 -1.80
CA ASN A 185 -29.36 0.78 -2.77
C ASN A 185 -28.66 -0.56 -2.50
N ILE A 186 -28.46 -0.89 -1.22
CA ILE A 186 -27.63 -2.02 -0.80
C ILE A 186 -28.35 -3.33 -1.08
N TYR A 187 -27.61 -4.34 -1.57
CA TYR A 187 -28.07 -5.73 -1.70
C TYR A 187 -27.05 -6.71 -1.12
N ASN A 188 -27.53 -7.82 -0.58
CA ASN A 188 -26.70 -8.97 -0.20
C ASN A 188 -26.54 -9.97 -1.35
N ASP A 189 -25.77 -11.02 -1.10
CA ASP A 189 -25.53 -12.17 -1.97
C ASP A 189 -26.80 -12.95 -2.35
N GLN A 190 -27.88 -12.84 -1.56
CA GLN A 190 -29.19 -13.44 -1.86
C GLN A 190 -30.08 -12.54 -2.72
N GLY A 191 -29.58 -11.38 -3.17
CA GLY A 191 -30.36 -10.40 -3.92
C GLY A 191 -31.45 -9.70 -3.11
N GLN A 192 -31.35 -9.73 -1.78
CA GLN A 192 -32.25 -9.01 -0.89
C GLN A 192 -31.77 -7.58 -0.70
N SER A 193 -32.69 -6.62 -0.86
CA SER A 193 -32.38 -5.22 -0.59
C SER A 193 -32.24 -4.97 0.91
N LEU A 194 -31.12 -4.37 1.31
CA LEU A 194 -30.85 -3.90 2.66
C LEU A 194 -31.09 -2.38 2.81
N GLY A 195 -31.46 -1.70 1.72
CA GLY A 195 -31.80 -0.29 1.73
C GLY A 195 -30.60 0.64 1.88
N MET A 196 -30.59 1.43 2.95
CA MET A 196 -29.56 2.44 3.26
C MET A 196 -28.99 2.16 4.64
N ILE A 197 -27.67 2.13 4.75
CA ILE A 197 -26.95 1.83 5.99
C ILE A 197 -25.74 2.77 6.10
N ASP A 198 -25.55 3.38 7.26
CA ASP A 198 -24.34 4.16 7.57
C ASP A 198 -23.16 3.21 7.80
N GLU A 199 -21.94 3.59 7.37
CA GLU A 199 -20.74 2.75 7.47
C GLU A 199 -20.49 2.16 8.87
N ASN A 200 -20.80 2.92 9.92
CA ASN A 200 -20.60 2.48 11.31
C ASN A 200 -21.61 1.40 11.76
N ASP A 201 -22.74 1.28 11.06
CA ASP A 201 -23.82 0.35 11.36
C ASP A 201 -23.81 -0.88 10.44
N VAL A 202 -22.85 -0.97 9.51
CA VAL A 202 -22.64 -2.15 8.67
C VAL A 202 -22.17 -3.31 9.55
N PRO A 203 -22.97 -4.37 9.76
CA PRO A 203 -22.63 -5.43 10.71
C PRO A 203 -21.42 -6.24 10.24
N ASN A 204 -21.37 -6.52 8.93
CA ASN A 204 -20.27 -7.18 8.27
C ASN A 204 -20.23 -6.77 6.78
N LYS A 205 -19.11 -6.23 6.27
CA LYS A 205 -19.05 -5.68 4.90
C LYS A 205 -19.20 -6.75 3.82
N THR A 206 -18.70 -7.92 4.12
CA THR A 206 -18.94 -9.25 3.57
C THR A 206 -20.38 -9.54 3.14
N THR A 207 -21.37 -9.12 3.93
CA THR A 207 -22.77 -9.42 3.65
C THR A 207 -23.40 -8.46 2.64
N ILE A 208 -22.61 -7.56 2.06
CA ILE A 208 -23.06 -6.59 1.08
C ILE A 208 -22.35 -6.91 -0.23
N GLU A 209 -23.14 -7.12 -1.26
CA GLU A 209 -22.70 -7.51 -2.59
C GLU A 209 -22.73 -6.33 -3.58
N TYR A 210 -23.77 -5.50 -3.47
CA TYR A 210 -23.97 -4.30 -4.27
C TYR A 210 -24.30 -3.12 -3.36
N TYR A 211 -23.74 -1.96 -3.65
CA TYR A 211 -24.12 -0.72 -3.01
C TYR A 211 -23.68 0.48 -3.83
N ASN A 212 -24.26 1.64 -3.55
CA ASN A 212 -23.73 2.90 -4.00
C ASN A 212 -23.48 3.85 -2.83
N HIS A 213 -22.67 4.89 -3.02
CA HIS A 213 -22.51 5.93 -2.00
C HIS A 213 -23.67 6.93 -2.07
N TYR A 214 -24.00 7.57 -0.94
CA TYR A 214 -25.14 8.46 -0.78
C TYR A 214 -25.26 9.54 -1.88
N LEU A 215 -24.14 10.05 -2.39
CA LEU A 215 -24.12 11.09 -3.42
C LEU A 215 -24.15 10.56 -4.87
N MET A 216 -24.05 9.26 -5.07
CA MET A 216 -23.69 8.67 -6.37
C MET A 216 -24.87 8.18 -7.21
N ASP A 217 -26.08 8.09 -6.63
CA ASP A 217 -27.26 7.60 -7.34
C ASP A 217 -28.56 8.15 -6.75
N PHE A 218 -29.66 7.90 -7.45
CA PHE A 218 -31.01 7.97 -6.90
C PHE A 218 -31.17 6.96 -5.75
N ILE A 219 -31.99 7.28 -4.75
CA ILE A 219 -32.51 6.27 -3.84
C ILE A 219 -33.50 5.40 -4.62
N ARG A 220 -33.29 4.09 -4.64
CA ARG A 220 -34.08 3.12 -5.38
C ARG A 220 -34.80 2.15 -4.44
N ASN A 221 -35.92 1.60 -4.89
CA ASN A 221 -36.61 0.52 -4.18
C ASN A 221 -35.94 -0.83 -4.44
N GLN A 222 -36.49 -1.90 -3.84
CA GLN A 222 -35.98 -3.26 -3.98
C GLN A 222 -35.91 -3.80 -5.43
N PHE A 223 -36.55 -3.14 -6.40
CA PHE A 223 -36.51 -3.49 -7.82
C PHE A 223 -35.58 -2.57 -8.65
N MET A 224 -34.70 -1.79 -8.00
CA MET A 224 -33.83 -0.79 -8.62
C MET A 224 -34.56 0.34 -9.38
N ILE A 225 -35.85 0.54 -9.07
CA ILE A 225 -36.63 1.67 -9.61
C ILE A 225 -36.47 2.86 -8.66
N PRO A 226 -36.16 4.08 -9.16
CA PRO A 226 -36.05 5.27 -8.32
C PRO A 226 -37.29 5.47 -7.44
N SER A 227 -37.07 5.59 -6.14
CA SER A 227 -38.08 5.89 -5.11
C SER A 227 -38.24 7.39 -4.86
N GLU A 228 -37.32 8.20 -5.38
CA GLU A 228 -37.36 9.65 -5.30
C GLU A 228 -37.49 10.27 -6.69
N THR A 229 -38.15 11.42 -6.77
CA THR A 229 -38.17 12.25 -7.97
C THR A 229 -36.84 12.96 -8.17
N ARG A 230 -36.58 13.46 -9.38
CA ARG A 230 -35.42 14.32 -9.68
C ARG A 230 -35.28 15.48 -8.67
N LYS A 231 -36.38 16.15 -8.33
CA LYS A 231 -36.36 17.29 -7.41
C LYS A 231 -35.98 16.87 -5.98
N GLU A 232 -36.46 15.71 -5.53
CA GLU A 232 -36.12 15.16 -4.21
C GLU A 232 -34.66 14.73 -4.17
N MET A 233 -34.15 14.06 -5.21
CA MET A 233 -32.73 13.71 -5.38
C MET A 233 -31.83 14.96 -5.32
N GLU A 234 -32.13 15.98 -6.13
CA GLU A 234 -31.38 17.25 -6.13
C GLU A 234 -31.42 17.92 -4.75
N THR A 235 -32.58 17.90 -4.08
CA THR A 235 -32.72 18.47 -2.72
C THR A 235 -31.89 17.71 -1.70
N ARG A 236 -31.86 16.38 -1.79
CA ARG A 236 -31.10 15.50 -0.90
C ARG A 236 -29.60 15.71 -1.05
N ILE A 237 -29.09 15.75 -2.28
CA ILE A 237 -27.67 15.97 -2.57
C ILE A 237 -27.24 17.37 -2.11
N LYS A 238 -27.99 18.42 -2.46
CA LYS A 238 -27.74 19.79 -1.96
C LYS A 238 -27.70 19.88 -0.44
N LYS A 239 -28.63 19.17 0.22
CA LYS A 239 -28.68 19.14 1.68
C LYS A 239 -27.41 18.51 2.26
N ASP A 240 -26.85 17.48 1.63
CA ASP A 240 -25.63 16.83 2.12
C ASP A 240 -24.41 17.75 2.02
N TYR A 241 -24.22 18.44 0.89
CA TYR A 241 -23.20 19.48 0.74
C TYR A 241 -23.40 20.62 1.75
N LYS A 242 -24.65 21.07 1.95
CA LYS A 242 -24.95 22.10 2.95
C LYS A 242 -24.58 21.65 4.37
N LEU A 243 -24.94 20.43 4.77
CA LEU A 243 -24.62 19.93 6.11
C LEU A 243 -23.09 19.83 6.32
N MET A 244 -22.37 19.40 5.30
CA MET A 244 -20.91 19.40 5.32
C MET A 244 -20.35 20.81 5.48
N HIS A 245 -20.81 21.75 4.66
CA HIS A 245 -20.39 23.14 4.70
C HIS A 245 -20.64 23.75 6.09
N ASP A 246 -21.86 23.59 6.62
CA ASP A 246 -22.25 24.14 7.92
C ASP A 246 -21.36 23.61 9.05
N ILE A 247 -21.03 22.32 9.06
CA ILE A 247 -20.13 21.74 10.08
C ILE A 247 -18.71 22.27 9.92
N TYR A 248 -18.16 22.31 8.71
CA TYR A 248 -16.79 22.82 8.53
C TYR A 248 -16.68 24.29 8.95
N GLU A 249 -17.63 25.13 8.56
CA GLU A 249 -17.69 26.52 9.01
C GLU A 249 -17.83 26.62 10.55
N GLU A 250 -18.71 25.83 11.17
CA GLU A 250 -18.90 25.88 12.63
C GLU A 250 -17.66 25.40 13.40
N LYS A 251 -16.96 24.36 12.90
CA LYS A 251 -15.90 23.67 13.65
C LYS A 251 -14.50 24.15 13.32
N LEU A 252 -14.27 24.62 12.10
CA LEU A 252 -12.95 24.98 11.58
C LEU A 252 -12.86 26.43 11.08
N ASP A 253 -13.96 27.19 11.08
CA ASP A 253 -14.06 28.56 10.55
C ASP A 253 -13.79 28.70 9.04
N GLU A 254 -13.66 27.57 8.31
CA GLU A 254 -13.52 27.53 6.86
C GLU A 254 -13.92 26.16 6.28
N VAL A 255 -14.43 26.16 5.05
CA VAL A 255 -14.60 24.93 4.25
C VAL A 255 -13.28 24.58 3.56
N PRO A 256 -12.79 23.32 3.69
CA PRO A 256 -11.59 22.87 2.98
C PRO A 256 -11.67 23.10 1.46
N LYS A 257 -10.57 23.54 0.84
CA LYS A 257 -10.54 23.85 -0.61
C LYS A 257 -10.51 22.60 -1.50
N ALA A 258 -9.89 21.53 -1.02
CA ALA A 258 -9.73 20.28 -1.74
C ALA A 258 -10.86 19.30 -1.42
N TYR A 259 -11.42 18.67 -2.45
CA TYR A 259 -12.39 17.58 -2.30
C TYR A 259 -11.86 16.28 -2.91
N ALA A 260 -11.99 15.16 -2.21
CA ALA A 260 -11.76 13.82 -2.72
C ALA A 260 -13.02 12.99 -2.51
N ILE A 261 -13.79 12.78 -3.58
CA ILE A 261 -15.10 12.15 -3.51
C ILE A 261 -15.01 10.65 -3.30
N MET A 262 -16.00 10.09 -2.60
CA MET A 262 -16.25 8.66 -2.56
C MET A 262 -17.63 8.35 -3.19
N HIS A 263 -17.76 7.44 -4.16
CA HIS A 263 -16.66 6.68 -4.78
C HIS A 263 -15.95 7.48 -5.86
N ALA A 264 -14.62 7.37 -5.88
CA ALA A 264 -13.81 7.86 -6.97
C ALA A 264 -14.18 7.16 -8.30
N ASN A 265 -13.83 7.80 -9.41
CA ASN A 265 -14.01 7.33 -10.79
C ASN A 265 -15.47 7.20 -11.27
N ALA A 266 -16.45 7.60 -10.45
CA ALA A 266 -17.87 7.54 -10.81
C ALA A 266 -18.32 8.77 -11.62
N LEU A 267 -17.97 9.96 -11.12
CA LEU A 267 -18.31 11.24 -11.75
C LEU A 267 -17.59 11.34 -13.12
N TYR A 268 -18.28 11.84 -14.14
CA TYR A 268 -17.81 11.97 -15.53
C TYR A 268 -17.50 10.65 -16.25
N ASN A 269 -18.00 9.54 -15.73
CA ASN A 269 -17.72 8.22 -16.27
C ASN A 269 -19.00 7.38 -16.37
N ASN A 270 -19.51 6.90 -15.23
CA ASN A 270 -20.62 5.93 -15.19
C ASN A 270 -21.76 6.32 -14.24
N MET A 271 -21.73 7.55 -13.69
CA MET A 271 -22.81 8.12 -12.89
C MET A 271 -24.04 8.47 -13.74
N ASP A 272 -25.25 8.40 -13.15
CA ASP A 272 -26.46 8.90 -13.80
C ASP A 272 -26.31 10.42 -14.11
N PRO A 273 -26.56 10.89 -15.35
CA PRO A 273 -26.32 12.28 -15.74
C PRO A 273 -27.07 13.33 -14.90
N LEU A 274 -28.23 12.98 -14.33
CA LEU A 274 -28.97 13.91 -13.47
C LEU A 274 -28.30 14.05 -12.11
N VAL A 275 -27.76 12.95 -11.57
CA VAL A 275 -27.01 12.92 -10.32
C VAL A 275 -25.63 13.56 -10.50
N GLU A 276 -24.98 13.31 -11.64
CA GLU A 276 -23.72 13.93 -12.02
C GLU A 276 -23.85 15.45 -12.11
N SER A 277 -24.88 15.95 -12.80
CA SER A 277 -25.08 17.39 -13.00
C SER A 277 -25.19 18.16 -11.68
N ILE A 278 -25.87 17.58 -10.68
CA ILE A 278 -26.00 18.25 -9.38
C ILE A 278 -24.71 18.15 -8.57
N ASN A 279 -24.02 17.00 -8.55
CA ASN A 279 -22.72 16.90 -7.88
C ASN A 279 -21.69 17.86 -8.50
N ASP A 280 -21.57 17.90 -9.84
CA ASP A 280 -20.66 18.81 -10.54
C ASP A 280 -20.91 20.27 -10.14
N THR A 281 -22.18 20.68 -10.08
CA THR A 281 -22.58 22.03 -9.67
C THR A 281 -22.18 22.33 -8.24
N GLU A 282 -22.54 21.47 -7.29
CA GLU A 282 -22.24 21.70 -5.86
C GLU A 282 -20.73 21.64 -5.58
N ILE A 283 -20.00 20.75 -6.25
CA ILE A 283 -18.53 20.65 -6.14
C ILE A 283 -17.87 21.95 -6.60
N LYS A 284 -18.20 22.45 -7.80
CA LYS A 284 -17.62 23.69 -8.35
C LYS A 284 -18.00 24.94 -7.56
N ASN A 285 -19.18 24.95 -6.93
CA ASN A 285 -19.62 26.05 -6.08
C ASN A 285 -18.92 26.06 -4.71
N THR A 286 -18.46 24.90 -4.23
CA THR A 286 -17.97 24.74 -2.85
C THR A 286 -16.45 24.64 -2.77
N PHE A 287 -15.81 23.98 -3.74
CA PHE A 287 -14.40 23.61 -3.68
C PHE A 287 -13.58 24.35 -4.74
N GLY A 288 -12.30 24.57 -4.41
CA GLY A 288 -11.33 25.11 -5.36
C GLY A 288 -10.75 24.06 -6.29
N MET A 289 -10.84 22.77 -5.92
CA MET A 289 -10.37 21.66 -6.74
C MET A 289 -11.00 20.32 -6.29
N HIS A 290 -11.01 19.34 -7.19
CA HIS A 290 -11.61 18.03 -6.92
C HIS A 290 -10.79 16.87 -7.51
N PHE A 291 -10.45 15.92 -6.64
CA PHE A 291 -9.83 14.63 -6.97
C PHE A 291 -10.92 13.56 -7.13
N ASN A 292 -11.32 13.34 -8.37
CA ASN A 292 -12.29 12.32 -8.73
C ASN A 292 -11.63 10.96 -9.00
N LEU A 293 -10.43 10.93 -9.59
CA LEU A 293 -9.80 9.69 -10.08
C LEU A 293 -8.79 9.15 -9.05
N GLU A 294 -8.67 7.83 -8.89
CA GLU A 294 -7.81 7.23 -7.83
C GLU A 294 -6.71 6.25 -8.31
N LEU A 295 -6.56 6.06 -9.62
CA LEU A 295 -5.64 5.06 -10.21
C LEU A 295 -4.39 5.65 -10.86
N GLY A 296 -4.44 6.94 -11.21
CA GLY A 296 -3.38 7.64 -11.92
C GLY A 296 -2.60 8.54 -10.97
N ALA A 297 -1.26 8.50 -11.07
CA ALA A 297 -0.43 9.36 -10.24
C ALA A 297 -0.23 10.76 -10.84
N TYR A 298 -0.36 10.94 -12.15
CA TYR A 298 0.10 12.16 -12.84
C TYR A 298 -1.05 13.05 -13.32
N ASN A 299 -1.00 14.33 -12.97
CA ASN A 299 -1.88 15.37 -13.46
C ASN A 299 -1.08 16.34 -14.33
N ASN A 300 -1.35 16.35 -15.64
CA ASN A 300 -0.70 17.28 -16.54
C ASN A 300 -1.39 18.67 -16.53
N LYS A 301 -0.76 19.65 -17.19
CA LYS A 301 -1.24 21.04 -17.29
C LYS A 301 -2.62 21.20 -17.96
N ASP A 302 -3.06 20.22 -18.75
CA ASP A 302 -4.33 20.25 -19.48
C ASP A 302 -5.42 19.44 -18.75
N ALA A 303 -5.11 18.87 -17.57
CA ALA A 303 -6.11 18.19 -16.73
C ALA A 303 -7.15 19.19 -16.20
N ASP A 304 -8.37 18.69 -15.97
CA ASP A 304 -9.43 19.48 -15.36
C ASP A 304 -9.22 19.55 -13.84
N LEU A 305 -9.16 20.78 -13.29
CA LEU A 305 -9.02 21.07 -11.86
C LEU A 305 -10.11 20.41 -11.00
N TYR A 306 -11.25 20.07 -11.61
CA TYR A 306 -12.37 19.39 -10.95
C TYR A 306 -12.49 17.90 -11.28
N ASN A 307 -11.52 17.33 -12.00
CA ASN A 307 -11.44 15.90 -12.33
C ASN A 307 -10.00 15.38 -12.19
N LEU A 308 -9.30 15.81 -11.14
CA LEU A 308 -7.92 15.44 -10.89
C LEU A 308 -7.80 13.96 -10.48
N SER A 309 -6.62 13.41 -10.74
CA SER A 309 -6.23 12.07 -10.32
C SER A 309 -5.31 12.08 -9.12
N ARG A 310 -5.45 11.09 -8.25
CA ARG A 310 -4.48 10.72 -7.21
C ARG A 310 -4.23 9.23 -7.34
N LEU A 311 -3.02 8.75 -7.09
CA LEU A 311 -2.78 7.31 -7.00
C LEU A 311 -3.02 6.90 -5.55
N GLN A 312 -4.11 6.17 -5.28
CA GLN A 312 -4.29 5.55 -3.97
C GLN A 312 -3.34 4.36 -3.84
N VAL A 313 -2.36 4.47 -2.93
CA VAL A 313 -1.29 3.47 -2.77
C VAL A 313 -1.81 2.22 -2.07
N SER A 314 -1.67 1.06 -2.71
CA SER A 314 -2.12 -0.21 -2.13
C SER A 314 -1.24 -0.66 -0.95
N PRO A 315 -1.81 -1.26 0.10
CA PRO A 315 -1.08 -1.71 1.29
C PRO A 315 0.08 -2.67 1.02
N TYR A 316 -0.08 -3.53 0.01
CA TYR A 316 0.86 -4.60 -0.35
C TYR A 316 1.90 -4.20 -1.41
N TRP A 317 1.84 -2.97 -1.93
CA TRP A 317 2.83 -2.50 -2.90
C TRP A 317 4.18 -2.24 -2.23
N SER A 318 5.25 -2.78 -2.80
CA SER A 318 6.61 -2.44 -2.40
C SER A 318 6.98 -1.00 -2.76
N THR A 319 8.07 -0.47 -2.20
CA THR A 319 8.59 0.86 -2.55
C THR A 319 8.81 1.00 -4.06
N ASN A 320 9.42 -0.02 -4.70
CA ASN A 320 9.67 -0.01 -6.13
C ASN A 320 8.41 -0.13 -6.98
N HIS A 321 7.36 -0.77 -6.47
CA HIS A 321 6.05 -0.79 -7.12
C HIS A 321 5.47 0.63 -7.23
N VAL A 322 5.48 1.40 -6.14
CA VAL A 322 4.99 2.80 -6.16
C VAL A 322 5.81 3.64 -7.14
N MET A 323 7.15 3.50 -7.12
CA MET A 323 8.00 4.19 -8.10
C MET A 323 7.71 3.77 -9.54
N MET A 324 7.37 2.49 -9.76
CA MET A 324 7.00 1.97 -11.07
C MET A 324 5.69 2.58 -11.57
N LYS A 325 4.69 2.74 -10.69
CA LYS A 325 3.42 3.42 -10.99
C LYS A 325 3.61 4.90 -11.33
N ILE A 326 4.45 5.61 -10.56
CA ILE A 326 4.79 7.01 -10.83
C ILE A 326 5.48 7.13 -12.19
N ARG A 327 6.45 6.25 -12.48
CA ARG A 327 7.16 6.21 -13.77
C ARG A 327 6.22 5.90 -14.94
N GLN A 328 5.31 4.94 -14.78
CA GLN A 328 4.31 4.56 -15.78
C GLN A 328 3.39 5.74 -16.12
N ALA A 329 2.86 6.43 -15.10
CA ALA A 329 1.91 7.52 -15.26
C ALA A 329 2.56 8.80 -15.83
N SER A 330 3.71 9.19 -15.30
CA SER A 330 4.37 10.46 -15.64
C SER A 330 5.33 10.38 -16.81
N LYS A 331 5.82 9.18 -17.14
CA LYS A 331 6.93 8.93 -18.07
C LYS A 331 8.23 9.65 -17.66
N GLN A 332 8.32 10.16 -16.44
CA GLN A 332 9.52 10.78 -15.90
C GLN A 332 10.53 9.73 -15.44
N ASN A 333 11.80 10.14 -15.35
CA ASN A 333 12.82 9.26 -14.79
C ASN A 333 12.69 9.19 -13.26
N VAL A 334 12.30 8.02 -12.76
CA VAL A 334 12.17 7.72 -11.32
C VAL A 334 13.18 6.63 -11.00
N ALA A 335 14.05 6.89 -10.02
CA ALA A 335 14.98 5.91 -9.49
C ALA A 335 14.28 4.96 -8.54
N PHE A 336 14.82 3.75 -8.44
CA PHE A 336 14.31 2.65 -7.63
C PHE A 336 15.20 2.45 -6.41
N GLU A 337 14.59 1.97 -5.33
CA GLU A 337 15.29 1.47 -4.16
C GLU A 337 16.09 0.23 -4.54
N VAL A 338 17.36 0.20 -4.14
CA VAL A 338 18.26 -0.93 -4.39
C VAL A 338 18.48 -1.75 -3.12
N GLY A 339 18.43 -1.12 -1.94
CA GLY A 339 18.78 -1.75 -0.67
C GLY A 339 20.29 -2.04 -0.56
N ASP A 340 20.64 -3.26 -0.16
CA ASP A 340 22.02 -3.70 0.04
C ASP A 340 22.80 -3.73 -1.29
N ALA A 341 23.65 -2.72 -1.49
CA ALA A 341 24.47 -2.56 -2.67
C ALA A 341 25.46 -3.73 -2.91
N GLN A 342 25.89 -4.46 -1.87
CA GLN A 342 26.78 -5.61 -2.03
C GLN A 342 26.01 -6.83 -2.54
N GLN A 343 24.78 -7.03 -2.07
CA GLN A 343 23.90 -8.05 -2.65
C GLN A 343 23.53 -7.67 -4.08
N ALA A 344 23.13 -6.43 -4.33
CA ALA A 344 22.73 -5.96 -5.66
C ALA A 344 23.82 -6.17 -6.72
N LYS A 345 25.10 -5.98 -6.37
CA LYS A 345 26.23 -6.22 -7.29
C LYS A 345 26.31 -7.63 -7.84
N LYS A 346 25.77 -8.63 -7.12
CA LYS A 346 25.76 -10.04 -7.55
C LYS A 346 24.71 -10.34 -8.61
N TRP A 347 23.79 -9.41 -8.87
CA TRP A 347 22.68 -9.59 -9.80
C TRP A 347 22.78 -8.62 -10.98
N SER A 348 22.29 -9.07 -12.12
CA SER A 348 22.03 -8.26 -13.31
C SER A 348 20.53 -8.07 -13.46
N ILE A 349 20.07 -6.83 -13.58
CA ILE A 349 18.66 -6.52 -13.84
C ILE A 349 18.44 -6.54 -15.36
N ILE A 350 17.57 -7.43 -15.84
CA ILE A 350 17.22 -7.55 -17.26
C ILE A 350 16.06 -6.62 -17.59
N ASN A 351 15.03 -6.60 -16.74
CA ASN A 351 13.87 -5.70 -16.84
C ASN A 351 13.23 -5.51 -15.46
N GLY A 352 12.48 -4.41 -15.28
CA GLY A 352 11.84 -4.07 -14.00
C GLY A 352 12.79 -3.39 -13.03
N ALA A 353 12.59 -3.63 -11.73
CA ALA A 353 13.42 -3.13 -10.63
C ALA A 353 13.64 -4.23 -9.58
N ALA A 354 14.69 -4.09 -8.76
CA ALA A 354 14.97 -5.03 -7.68
C ALA A 354 15.49 -4.33 -6.42
N GLU A 355 14.93 -4.69 -5.27
CA GLU A 355 15.38 -4.25 -3.93
C GLU A 355 15.93 -5.46 -3.16
N PHE A 356 17.10 -5.29 -2.55
CA PHE A 356 17.77 -6.33 -1.75
C PHE A 356 17.80 -5.92 -0.29
N LYS A 357 17.06 -6.61 0.58
CA LYS A 357 16.82 -6.18 1.95
C LYS A 357 17.00 -7.34 2.92
N ASN A 358 18.11 -7.35 3.64
CA ASN A 358 18.44 -8.43 4.57
C ASN A 358 18.39 -9.80 3.86
N ASN A 359 17.43 -10.65 4.25
CA ASN A 359 17.14 -11.97 3.68
C ASN A 359 16.03 -11.96 2.63
N GLU A 360 15.54 -10.80 2.24
CA GLU A 360 14.46 -10.61 1.26
C GLU A 360 15.04 -10.03 -0.04
N ILE A 361 14.60 -10.56 -1.18
CA ILE A 361 14.83 -9.99 -2.52
C ILE A 361 13.46 -9.71 -3.12
N ILE A 362 13.21 -8.45 -3.48
CA ILE A 362 11.96 -8.00 -4.10
C ILE A 362 12.25 -7.67 -5.55
N ILE A 363 11.46 -8.23 -6.48
CA ILE A 363 11.55 -7.96 -7.91
C ILE A 363 10.21 -7.35 -8.33
N THR A 364 10.24 -6.10 -8.78
CA THR A 364 9.07 -5.40 -9.31
C THR A 364 9.08 -5.48 -10.82
N SER A 365 8.01 -5.99 -11.42
CA SER A 365 7.86 -6.09 -12.86
C SER A 365 7.75 -4.71 -13.52
N ALA A 366 8.14 -4.60 -14.78
CA ALA A 366 7.75 -3.43 -15.57
C ALA A 366 6.25 -3.54 -15.93
N PRO A 367 5.58 -2.42 -16.25
CA PRO A 367 4.18 -2.46 -16.66
C PRO A 367 3.96 -3.44 -17.81
N SER A 368 2.93 -4.28 -17.66
CA SER A 368 2.49 -5.25 -18.66
C SER A 368 3.57 -6.23 -19.17
N SER A 369 4.69 -6.37 -18.44
CA SER A 369 5.84 -7.18 -18.86
C SER A 369 6.55 -7.82 -17.68
N GLU A 370 7.31 -8.88 -17.94
CA GLU A 370 8.05 -9.59 -16.90
C GLU A 370 9.23 -8.74 -16.39
N GLY A 371 9.34 -8.60 -15.06
CA GLY A 371 10.59 -8.18 -14.41
C GLY A 371 11.49 -9.37 -14.20
N ARG A 372 12.80 -9.23 -14.44
CA ARG A 372 13.74 -10.35 -14.30
C ARG A 372 15.11 -9.89 -13.85
N ILE A 373 15.68 -10.63 -12.90
CA ILE A 373 17.08 -10.51 -12.50
C ILE A 373 17.81 -11.84 -12.69
N ILE A 374 19.11 -11.79 -12.97
CA ILE A 374 19.98 -12.95 -13.20
C ILE A 374 21.18 -12.87 -12.24
N LEU A 375 21.51 -13.98 -11.57
CA LEU A 375 22.71 -14.10 -10.76
C LEU A 375 23.94 -14.11 -11.69
N LYS A 376 24.91 -13.24 -11.43
CA LYS A 376 26.10 -13.09 -12.28
C LYS A 376 27.06 -14.26 -12.17
N ASP A 377 27.15 -14.87 -10.98
CA ASP A 377 28.02 -16.01 -10.75
C ASP A 377 27.43 -17.25 -11.43
N GLU A 378 28.26 -17.95 -12.20
CA GLU A 378 27.89 -19.22 -12.82
C GLU A 378 27.79 -20.32 -11.76
N LEU A 379 26.77 -21.16 -11.90
CA LEU A 379 26.51 -22.30 -11.04
C LEU A 379 27.08 -23.59 -11.66
N PRO A 380 27.52 -24.55 -10.83
CA PRO A 380 27.95 -25.86 -11.31
C PRO A 380 26.78 -26.65 -11.91
N ASN A 381 27.08 -27.77 -12.58
CA ASN A 381 26.05 -28.66 -13.14
C ASN A 381 25.15 -29.35 -12.08
N GLN A 382 25.56 -29.30 -10.81
CA GLN A 382 24.82 -29.88 -9.69
C GLN A 382 24.81 -28.91 -8.51
N TYR A 383 23.62 -28.47 -8.11
CA TYR A 383 23.41 -27.55 -6.98
C TYR A 383 22.01 -27.71 -6.41
N ASN A 384 21.82 -27.18 -5.20
CA ASN A 384 20.53 -27.09 -4.53
C ASN A 384 20.18 -25.63 -4.29
N VAL A 385 18.90 -25.29 -4.41
CA VAL A 385 18.33 -23.97 -4.14
C VAL A 385 17.23 -24.13 -3.09
N ASN A 386 17.36 -23.43 -1.96
CA ASN A 386 16.35 -23.34 -0.91
C ASN A 386 15.92 -21.88 -0.77
N PHE A 387 14.62 -21.61 -0.77
CA PHE A 387 14.07 -20.26 -0.63
C PHE A 387 12.57 -20.33 -0.32
N ALA A 388 11.94 -19.18 -0.10
CA ALA A 388 10.48 -19.09 -0.03
C ALA A 388 9.94 -17.95 -0.90
N PHE A 389 8.89 -18.22 -1.66
CA PHE A 389 8.08 -17.17 -2.28
C PHE A 389 7.08 -16.62 -1.27
N LYS A 390 6.86 -15.31 -1.27
CA LYS A 390 5.95 -14.58 -0.36
C LYS A 390 5.13 -13.49 -1.03
N GLY A 391 5.27 -13.29 -2.33
CA GLY A 391 4.45 -12.34 -3.07
C GLY A 391 2.97 -12.74 -3.08
N ASN A 392 2.15 -11.88 -3.65
CA ASN A 392 0.72 -12.11 -3.76
C ASN A 392 0.43 -13.40 -4.54
N VAL A 393 -0.65 -14.11 -4.17
CA VAL A 393 -1.03 -15.38 -4.78
C VAL A 393 -1.40 -15.18 -6.25
N VAL A 394 -2.19 -14.14 -6.55
CA VAL A 394 -2.59 -13.79 -7.92
C VAL A 394 -1.43 -13.12 -8.64
N GLY A 395 -0.89 -13.79 -9.65
CA GLY A 395 0.34 -13.38 -10.34
C GLY A 395 1.30 -14.54 -10.53
N GLN A 396 2.50 -14.22 -11.01
CA GLN A 396 3.53 -15.20 -11.29
C GLN A 396 4.85 -14.80 -10.63
N GLN A 397 5.30 -15.64 -9.70
CA GLN A 397 6.65 -15.63 -9.13
C GLN A 397 7.45 -16.75 -9.80
N SER A 398 8.68 -16.51 -10.25
CA SER A 398 9.41 -17.50 -11.04
C SER A 398 10.88 -17.62 -10.67
N LEU A 399 11.36 -18.86 -10.64
CA LEU A 399 12.78 -19.20 -10.63
C LEU A 399 13.17 -19.77 -12.00
N TYR A 400 14.22 -19.23 -12.58
CA TYR A 400 14.86 -19.74 -13.79
C TYR A 400 16.11 -20.51 -13.39
N VAL A 401 16.22 -21.75 -13.84
CA VAL A 401 17.40 -22.60 -13.64
C VAL A 401 17.97 -23.02 -14.99
N ASN A 402 19.28 -23.24 -15.00
CA ASN A 402 20.05 -23.51 -16.21
C ASN A 402 19.82 -22.43 -17.29
N TYR A 403 19.71 -21.17 -16.86
CA TYR A 403 19.52 -20.04 -17.74
C TYR A 403 20.79 -19.79 -18.54
N ASP A 404 20.64 -19.63 -19.86
CA ASP A 404 21.69 -19.12 -20.74
C ASP A 404 21.21 -17.83 -21.40
N GLU A 405 21.85 -16.72 -21.05
CA GLU A 405 21.53 -15.38 -21.58
C GLU A 405 21.70 -15.30 -23.10
N LYS A 406 22.69 -16.00 -23.68
CA LYS A 406 23.00 -15.89 -25.11
C LYS A 406 21.94 -16.55 -25.99
N SER A 407 21.53 -17.76 -25.62
CA SER A 407 20.48 -18.48 -26.35
C SER A 407 19.06 -18.18 -25.84
N ASN A 408 18.95 -17.49 -24.70
CA ASN A 408 17.71 -17.29 -23.95
C ASN A 408 16.95 -18.60 -23.74
N SER A 409 17.69 -19.65 -23.35
CA SER A 409 17.16 -20.97 -23.02
C SER A 409 17.19 -21.21 -21.50
N TYR A 410 16.22 -21.96 -20.99
CA TYR A 410 16.05 -22.19 -19.55
C TYR A 410 15.01 -23.26 -19.23
N ILE A 411 15.02 -23.73 -17.98
CA ILE A 411 13.84 -24.26 -17.29
C ILE A 411 13.33 -23.19 -16.33
N ARG A 412 12.02 -22.92 -16.36
CA ARG A 412 11.33 -22.00 -15.45
C ARG A 412 10.43 -22.80 -14.52
N ILE A 413 10.55 -22.54 -13.23
CA ILE A 413 9.70 -23.08 -12.16
C ILE A 413 8.93 -21.88 -11.61
N ALA A 414 7.64 -21.81 -11.91
CA ALA A 414 6.80 -20.68 -11.57
C ALA A 414 5.73 -21.09 -10.55
N LEU A 415 5.46 -20.21 -9.58
CA LEU A 415 4.27 -20.24 -8.75
C LEU A 415 3.27 -19.25 -9.37
N ILE A 416 2.18 -19.77 -9.93
CA ILE A 416 1.15 -19.02 -10.65
C ILE A 416 -0.20 -19.32 -10.01
N ASP A 417 -0.84 -18.32 -9.39
CA ASP A 417 -2.19 -18.46 -8.83
C ASP A 417 -2.35 -19.70 -7.91
N ASN A 418 -1.33 -19.96 -7.06
CA ASN A 418 -1.18 -21.14 -6.19
C ASN A 418 -0.94 -22.49 -6.90
N GLU A 419 -0.58 -22.50 -8.18
CA GLU A 419 -0.12 -23.69 -8.91
C GLU A 419 1.37 -23.61 -9.22
N ILE A 420 2.05 -24.77 -9.24
CA ILE A 420 3.43 -24.84 -9.74
C ILE A 420 3.40 -25.18 -11.22
N VAL A 421 3.97 -24.30 -12.04
CA VAL A 421 4.10 -24.51 -13.49
C VAL A 421 5.57 -24.62 -13.85
N VAL A 422 5.95 -25.76 -14.42
CA VAL A 422 7.31 -25.97 -14.95
C VAL A 422 7.27 -25.83 -16.46
N SER A 423 8.03 -24.87 -16.99
CA SER A 423 8.13 -24.61 -18.42
C SER A 423 9.57 -24.71 -18.92
N GLU A 424 9.72 -25.09 -20.18
CA GLU A 424 10.99 -25.25 -20.87
C GLU A 424 11.07 -24.26 -22.03
N LYS A 425 12.22 -23.61 -22.21
CA LYS A 425 12.51 -22.84 -23.42
C LYS A 425 13.84 -23.30 -24.00
N LEU A 426 13.80 -23.87 -25.20
CA LEU A 426 14.99 -24.25 -25.96
C LEU A 426 15.53 -23.04 -26.77
N PRO A 427 16.81 -23.05 -27.15
CA PRO A 427 17.39 -22.03 -28.04
C PRO A 427 16.53 -21.81 -29.30
N GLY A 428 16.09 -20.58 -29.52
CA GLY A 428 15.27 -20.20 -30.69
C GLY A 428 13.83 -20.77 -30.71
N ALA A 429 13.39 -21.45 -29.65
CA ALA A 429 12.05 -22.02 -29.55
C ALA A 429 11.12 -21.17 -28.66
N SER A 430 9.82 -21.41 -28.79
CA SER A 430 8.80 -20.91 -27.85
C SER A 430 8.85 -21.66 -26.52
N VAL A 431 8.30 -21.05 -25.47
CA VAL A 431 8.15 -21.68 -24.16
C VAL A 431 7.12 -22.82 -24.26
N VAL A 432 7.44 -23.97 -23.68
CA VAL A 432 6.58 -25.15 -23.62
C VAL A 432 6.34 -25.52 -22.15
N GLU A 433 5.07 -25.60 -21.73
CA GLU A 433 4.70 -26.14 -20.42
C GLU A 433 4.98 -27.65 -20.37
N LYS A 434 5.69 -28.10 -19.34
CA LYS A 434 6.07 -29.51 -19.15
C LYS A 434 5.19 -30.18 -18.11
N GLU A 435 4.84 -29.43 -17.07
CA GLU A 435 4.08 -29.92 -15.92
C GLU A 435 3.35 -28.76 -15.25
N ARG A 436 2.17 -29.04 -14.72
CA ARG A 436 1.39 -28.16 -13.84
C ARG A 436 0.94 -28.98 -12.64
N LEU A 437 1.19 -28.46 -11.45
CA LEU A 437 0.95 -29.17 -10.20
C LEU A 437 0.12 -28.29 -9.26
N GLN A 438 -1.03 -28.81 -8.83
CA GLN A 438 -1.89 -28.15 -7.86
C GLN A 438 -1.28 -28.22 -6.46
N LEU A 439 -1.29 -27.10 -5.74
CA LEU A 439 -0.99 -27.06 -4.31
C LEU A 439 -2.28 -27.07 -3.48
N ASN A 440 -2.15 -27.34 -2.18
CA ASN A 440 -3.25 -27.21 -1.25
C ASN A 440 -3.83 -25.78 -1.28
N ASP A 441 -5.16 -25.70 -1.28
CA ASP A 441 -5.88 -24.43 -1.36
C ASP A 441 -5.58 -23.54 -0.15
N ILE A 442 -5.56 -22.25 -0.39
CA ILE A 442 -5.28 -21.25 0.64
C ILE A 442 -6.62 -20.77 1.19
N LYS A 443 -6.82 -20.95 2.49
CA LYS A 443 -7.95 -20.33 3.17
C LYS A 443 -7.69 -18.85 3.33
N TRP A 444 -8.62 -18.03 2.86
CA TRP A 444 -8.60 -16.59 2.99
C TRP A 444 -9.92 -16.11 3.59
N ASP A 445 -9.90 -14.94 4.20
CA ASP A 445 -11.08 -14.29 4.76
C ASP A 445 -11.50 -13.11 3.89
N GLU A 446 -12.75 -12.70 4.00
CA GLU A 446 -13.29 -11.66 3.14
C GLU A 446 -12.69 -10.26 3.43
N GLU A 447 -12.01 -10.03 4.57
CA GLU A 447 -11.26 -8.79 4.77
C GLU A 447 -10.04 -8.71 3.86
N GLN A 448 -9.50 -9.86 3.45
CA GLN A 448 -8.48 -9.98 2.43
C GLN A 448 -9.06 -9.88 1.02
N TYR A 449 -10.38 -9.96 0.82
CA TYR A 449 -10.95 -9.67 -0.49
C TYR A 449 -11.18 -8.18 -0.64
N ALA A 450 -10.26 -7.49 -1.32
CA ALA A 450 -10.38 -6.06 -1.61
C ALA A 450 -11.45 -5.81 -2.69
N PHE A 451 -12.73 -5.99 -2.34
CA PHE A 451 -13.84 -5.65 -3.22
C PHE A 451 -14.02 -4.14 -3.29
N ASN A 452 -13.83 -3.57 -4.48
CA ASN A 452 -14.66 -2.43 -4.89
C ASN A 452 -16.02 -3.01 -5.27
N LYS A 453 -16.97 -3.05 -4.32
CA LYS A 453 -18.31 -3.57 -4.63
C LYS A 453 -18.94 -2.69 -5.71
N ALA A 454 -19.77 -3.31 -6.56
CA ALA A 454 -20.24 -2.66 -7.78
C ALA A 454 -21.06 -1.42 -7.43
N THR A 455 -20.61 -0.27 -7.90
CA THR A 455 -21.32 1.01 -7.81
C THR A 455 -22.30 1.22 -8.97
N VAL A 456 -22.24 0.38 -10.01
CA VAL A 456 -23.17 0.40 -11.15
C VAL A 456 -23.68 -1.02 -11.39
N TYR A 457 -24.98 -1.20 -11.19
CA TYR A 457 -25.68 -2.48 -11.30
C TYR A 457 -27.16 -2.24 -11.56
N ASN A 458 -27.83 -3.22 -12.16
CA ASN A 458 -29.28 -3.24 -12.31
C ASN A 458 -29.91 -4.36 -11.45
N TYR A 459 -31.24 -4.42 -11.42
CA TYR A 459 -31.94 -5.46 -10.64
C TYR A 459 -31.51 -6.88 -11.03
N GLN A 460 -31.34 -7.19 -12.31
CA GLN A 460 -30.93 -8.53 -12.74
C GLN A 460 -29.54 -8.91 -12.22
N ASP A 461 -28.62 -7.94 -12.12
CA ASP A 461 -27.30 -8.17 -11.52
C ASP A 461 -27.43 -8.58 -10.06
N THR A 462 -28.27 -7.87 -9.29
CA THR A 462 -28.51 -8.20 -7.87
C THR A 462 -29.07 -9.60 -7.65
N GLN A 463 -29.69 -10.22 -8.67
CA GLN A 463 -30.26 -11.55 -8.57
C GLN A 463 -29.29 -12.68 -8.96
N LYS A 464 -28.04 -12.36 -9.36
CA LYS A 464 -27.05 -13.35 -9.81
C LYS A 464 -26.39 -14.14 -8.68
N GLY A 465 -26.64 -13.79 -7.42
CA GLY A 465 -25.99 -14.42 -6.27
C GLY A 465 -24.77 -13.64 -5.79
N SER A 466 -23.98 -14.27 -4.92
CA SER A 466 -22.66 -13.79 -4.51
C SER A 466 -21.78 -13.54 -5.73
N ARG A 467 -21.04 -12.43 -5.73
CA ARG A 467 -19.94 -12.21 -6.69
C ARG A 467 -18.62 -12.67 -6.10
N ILE A 468 -18.58 -13.23 -4.90
CA ILE A 468 -17.38 -13.90 -4.43
C ILE A 468 -17.30 -15.25 -5.15
N ASP A 469 -16.29 -15.40 -6.00
CA ASP A 469 -15.87 -16.71 -6.46
C ASP A 469 -14.88 -17.28 -5.43
N GLU A 470 -15.34 -18.23 -4.61
CA GLU A 470 -14.51 -18.89 -3.58
C GLU A 470 -13.34 -19.68 -4.19
N ASP A 471 -13.43 -20.04 -5.48
CA ASP A 471 -12.35 -20.69 -6.22
C ASP A 471 -11.31 -19.68 -6.73
N GLU A 472 -11.55 -18.36 -6.61
CA GLU A 472 -10.60 -17.30 -6.92
C GLU A 472 -9.91 -16.72 -5.68
N TYR A 473 -8.60 -16.49 -5.81
CA TYR A 473 -7.83 -15.82 -4.76
C TYR A 473 -7.91 -14.29 -4.88
N PRO A 474 -8.02 -13.54 -3.76
CA PRO A 474 -7.87 -12.09 -3.76
C PRO A 474 -6.50 -11.63 -4.27
N ARG A 475 -6.42 -10.46 -4.95
CA ARG A 475 -5.12 -9.94 -5.42
C ARG A 475 -4.16 -9.52 -4.32
N ASN A 476 -4.67 -9.15 -3.15
CA ASN A 476 -3.89 -8.78 -1.97
C ASN A 476 -3.62 -9.96 -1.02
N LEU A 477 -4.07 -11.18 -1.36
CA LEU A 477 -3.73 -12.37 -0.59
C LEU A 477 -2.25 -12.71 -0.80
N THR A 478 -1.47 -12.72 0.28
CA THR A 478 -0.09 -13.20 0.28
C THR A 478 0.00 -14.59 0.89
N GLN A 479 0.82 -15.48 0.32
CA GLN A 479 1.09 -16.80 0.90
C GLN A 479 2.57 -17.12 0.84
N LYS A 480 3.13 -17.58 1.97
CA LYS A 480 4.49 -18.12 2.01
C LYS A 480 4.48 -19.56 1.50
N ARG A 481 5.31 -19.86 0.50
CA ARG A 481 5.57 -21.21 -0.03
C ARG A 481 7.07 -21.48 -0.04
N VAL A 482 7.52 -22.54 0.63
CA VAL A 482 8.94 -22.90 0.75
C VAL A 482 9.31 -23.87 -0.36
N PHE A 483 10.38 -23.56 -1.09
CA PHE A 483 10.88 -24.36 -2.21
C PHE A 483 12.24 -24.96 -1.87
N ASN A 484 12.38 -26.25 -2.17
CA ASN A 484 13.63 -27.00 -2.17
C ASN A 484 13.83 -27.59 -3.57
N ILE A 485 14.82 -27.10 -4.30
CA ILE A 485 15.05 -27.49 -5.70
C ILE A 485 16.46 -28.06 -5.83
N ALA A 486 16.57 -29.31 -6.27
CA ALA A 486 17.85 -29.93 -6.61
C ALA A 486 18.01 -30.00 -8.12
N VAL A 487 19.00 -29.28 -8.65
CA VAL A 487 19.29 -29.20 -10.08
C VAL A 487 20.46 -30.13 -10.40
N ASN A 488 20.27 -30.98 -11.40
CA ASN A 488 21.30 -31.84 -11.99
C ASN A 488 21.30 -31.65 -13.52
N LYS A 489 22.27 -32.25 -14.20
CA LYS A 489 22.42 -32.14 -15.66
C LYS A 489 21.23 -32.68 -16.46
N ASP A 490 20.60 -33.74 -16.00
CA ASP A 490 19.55 -34.48 -16.71
C ASP A 490 18.17 -34.40 -16.06
N LYS A 491 18.10 -33.90 -14.81
CA LYS A 491 16.85 -33.80 -14.05
C LYS A 491 16.87 -32.65 -13.04
N ILE A 492 15.68 -32.16 -12.71
CA ILE A 492 15.42 -31.23 -11.62
C ILE A 492 14.42 -31.90 -10.67
N GLU A 493 14.71 -31.88 -9.38
CA GLU A 493 13.80 -32.33 -8.32
C GLU A 493 13.26 -31.08 -7.62
N ILE A 494 11.94 -31.00 -7.51
CA ILE A 494 11.21 -29.88 -6.95
C ILE A 494 10.43 -30.39 -5.75
N ASN A 495 10.66 -29.81 -4.59
CA ASN A 495 9.87 -30.03 -3.40
C ASN A 495 9.32 -28.69 -2.89
N VAL A 496 8.02 -28.66 -2.57
CA VAL A 496 7.33 -27.46 -2.08
C VAL A 496 6.56 -27.80 -0.80
N ASP A 497 6.78 -26.98 0.23
CA ASP A 497 6.18 -27.08 1.57
C ASP A 497 6.34 -28.45 2.26
N ASP A 498 7.33 -29.25 1.85
CA ASP A 498 7.47 -30.66 2.25
C ASP A 498 6.24 -31.56 1.94
N GLU A 499 5.27 -31.04 1.17
CA GLU A 499 4.00 -31.70 0.84
C GLU A 499 3.99 -32.22 -0.60
N LEU A 500 4.61 -31.49 -1.51
CA LEU A 500 4.65 -31.81 -2.92
C LEU A 500 6.07 -32.13 -3.36
N SER A 501 6.26 -33.21 -4.13
CA SER A 501 7.56 -33.59 -4.69
C SER A 501 7.41 -34.09 -6.13
N LYS A 502 8.24 -33.56 -7.05
CA LYS A 502 8.23 -33.92 -8.46
C LYS A 502 9.63 -33.91 -9.06
N THR A 503 9.92 -34.90 -9.91
CA THR A 503 11.14 -34.92 -10.74
C THR A 503 10.80 -34.60 -12.19
N ILE A 504 11.50 -33.65 -12.77
CA ILE A 504 11.36 -33.21 -14.17
C ILE A 504 12.64 -33.54 -14.93
N LYS A 505 12.51 -34.12 -16.13
CA LYS A 505 13.66 -34.37 -17.02
C LYS A 505 14.07 -33.07 -17.72
N VAL A 506 15.37 -32.81 -17.78
CA VAL A 506 15.95 -31.66 -18.47
C VAL A 506 16.39 -32.09 -19.87
N ASN A 507 16.01 -31.33 -20.90
CA ASN A 507 16.54 -31.55 -22.23
C ASN A 507 18.05 -31.25 -22.25
N PRO A 508 18.91 -32.17 -22.75
CA PRO A 508 20.36 -31.97 -22.77
C PRO A 508 20.84 -30.73 -23.55
N VAL A 509 20.00 -30.15 -24.40
CA VAL A 509 20.28 -28.89 -25.11
C VAL A 509 20.31 -27.69 -24.14
N ILE A 510 19.61 -27.76 -23.01
CA ILE A 510 19.64 -26.74 -21.97
C ILE A 510 20.87 -26.98 -21.10
N ASN A 511 21.88 -26.14 -21.30
CA ASN A 511 23.18 -26.24 -20.65
C ASN A 511 23.64 -24.91 -20.03
N GLY A 512 22.71 -23.97 -19.82
CA GLY A 512 23.00 -22.72 -19.14
C GLY A 512 23.44 -22.96 -17.70
N THR A 513 24.22 -22.01 -17.17
CA THR A 513 24.82 -22.10 -15.84
C THR A 513 24.31 -21.01 -14.89
N GLN A 514 23.38 -20.17 -15.34
CA GLN A 514 22.88 -19.07 -14.51
C GLN A 514 21.54 -19.41 -13.86
N LEU A 515 21.27 -18.69 -12.77
CA LEU A 515 19.98 -18.68 -12.08
C LEU A 515 19.34 -17.31 -12.23
N GLY A 516 18.03 -17.29 -12.45
CA GLY A 516 17.26 -16.06 -12.56
C GLY A 516 16.02 -16.07 -11.70
N ILE A 517 15.49 -14.89 -11.42
CA ILE A 517 14.22 -14.70 -10.72
C ILE A 517 13.36 -13.78 -11.57
N GLY A 518 12.07 -14.10 -11.71
CA GLY A 518 11.12 -13.32 -12.49
C GLY A 518 9.84 -12.99 -11.72
N ALA A 519 9.25 -11.86 -12.09
CA ALA A 519 7.98 -11.33 -11.59
C ALA A 519 7.08 -10.97 -12.77
N MET A 520 5.83 -11.45 -12.75
CA MET A 520 4.87 -11.12 -13.82
C MET A 520 3.45 -11.05 -13.26
N TYR A 521 2.70 -10.04 -13.67
CA TYR A 521 1.30 -9.88 -13.30
C TYR A 521 0.43 -10.98 -13.93
N SER A 522 -0.66 -11.36 -13.26
CA SER A 522 -1.64 -12.27 -13.84
C SER A 522 -2.54 -11.52 -14.81
N LYS A 523 -2.69 -12.07 -16.02
CA LYS A 523 -3.68 -11.62 -17.01
C LYS A 523 -5.07 -12.18 -16.76
N LYS A 524 -5.25 -12.97 -15.70
CA LYS A 524 -6.57 -13.43 -15.30
C LYS A 524 -7.38 -12.20 -14.89
N ASP A 525 -8.45 -11.94 -15.64
CA ASP A 525 -9.50 -11.04 -15.19
C ASP A 525 -10.10 -11.71 -13.95
N THR A 526 -9.79 -11.17 -12.77
CA THR A 526 -10.58 -11.50 -11.58
C THR A 526 -11.94 -10.86 -11.84
N THR A 527 -13.00 -11.66 -11.89
CA THR A 527 -14.32 -11.25 -12.44
C THR A 527 -14.99 -10.11 -11.66
N HIS A 528 -14.34 -9.64 -10.59
CA HIS A 528 -14.98 -8.97 -9.48
C HIS A 528 -14.19 -7.79 -8.90
N GLU A 529 -12.92 -7.63 -9.26
CA GLU A 529 -12.13 -6.43 -8.94
C GLU A 529 -12.19 -5.46 -10.12
N GLN A 530 -12.57 -4.22 -9.86
CA GLN A 530 -12.79 -3.22 -10.92
C GLN A 530 -11.51 -2.84 -11.67
N TYR A 531 -10.33 -3.05 -11.06
CA TYR A 531 -9.05 -2.60 -11.59
C TYR A 531 -7.96 -3.68 -11.40
N ALA A 532 -7.47 -4.20 -12.53
CA ALA A 532 -6.32 -5.11 -12.54
C ALA A 532 -5.01 -4.32 -12.60
N ASP A 533 -4.10 -4.63 -11.68
CA ASP A 533 -2.74 -4.11 -11.71
C ASP A 533 -1.91 -4.84 -12.78
N ASP A 534 -1.20 -4.09 -13.62
CA ASP A 534 -0.29 -4.62 -14.64
C ASP A 534 1.18 -4.65 -14.20
N ILE A 535 1.44 -4.31 -12.93
CA ILE A 535 2.74 -4.43 -12.25
C ILE A 535 2.61 -5.47 -11.14
N TYR A 536 3.67 -6.25 -10.92
CA TYR A 536 3.67 -7.30 -9.90
C TYR A 536 5.01 -7.40 -9.17
N ASP A 537 4.95 -7.72 -7.88
CA ASP A 537 6.13 -7.92 -7.03
C ASP A 537 6.33 -9.41 -6.71
N THR A 538 7.50 -9.94 -7.06
CA THR A 538 7.98 -11.22 -6.52
C THR A 538 8.82 -10.98 -5.29
N LEU A 539 8.46 -11.63 -4.18
CA LEU A 539 9.19 -11.55 -2.91
C LEU A 539 9.82 -12.91 -2.61
N ILE A 540 11.15 -12.95 -2.51
CA ILE A 540 11.92 -14.14 -2.14
C ILE A 540 12.56 -13.94 -0.76
N ASP A 541 12.25 -14.83 0.16
CA ASP A 541 12.90 -14.95 1.46
C ASP A 541 13.94 -16.07 1.48
N ASP A 542 15.03 -15.83 2.22
CA ASP A 542 15.98 -16.85 2.69
C ASP A 542 16.64 -17.69 1.57
N LEU A 543 16.95 -17.07 0.42
CA LEU A 543 17.62 -17.72 -0.70
C LEU A 543 19.01 -18.25 -0.30
N LEU A 544 19.17 -19.56 -0.44
CA LEU A 544 20.40 -20.31 -0.22
C LEU A 544 20.67 -21.21 -1.42
N ILE A 545 21.85 -21.08 -2.01
CA ILE A 545 22.34 -21.93 -3.08
C ILE A 545 23.58 -22.67 -2.58
N THR A 546 23.59 -23.99 -2.72
CA THR A 546 24.72 -24.85 -2.34
C THR A 546 25.11 -25.79 -3.46
N ASP A 547 26.39 -26.13 -3.58
CA ASP A 547 26.84 -27.19 -4.50
C ASP A 547 26.45 -28.61 -4.03
N GLY A 548 26.82 -29.63 -4.80
CA GLY A 548 26.60 -31.04 -4.44
C GLY A 548 27.30 -31.50 -3.15
N ASN A 549 28.31 -30.77 -2.68
CA ASN A 549 29.04 -31.02 -1.43
C ASN A 549 28.50 -30.19 -0.25
N LYS A 550 27.38 -29.46 -0.45
CA LYS A 550 26.77 -28.53 0.52
C LYS A 550 27.62 -27.30 0.84
N THR A 551 28.57 -26.95 -0.02
CA THR A 551 29.29 -25.67 0.05
C THR A 551 28.36 -24.56 -0.40
N THR A 552 28.25 -23.47 0.37
CA THR A 552 27.45 -22.30 -0.01
C THR A 552 28.05 -21.57 -1.21
N LEU A 553 27.28 -21.48 -2.29
CA LEU A 553 27.59 -20.70 -3.49
C LEU A 553 27.03 -19.28 -3.39
N PHE A 554 25.81 -19.16 -2.87
CA PHE A 554 25.15 -17.89 -2.60
C PHE A 554 24.26 -18.02 -1.37
N SER A 555 24.18 -16.96 -0.56
CA SER A 555 23.12 -16.85 0.43
C SER A 555 22.84 -15.38 0.73
N ASN A 556 21.57 -15.05 0.95
CA ASN A 556 21.15 -13.83 1.62
C ASN A 556 20.53 -14.11 3.01
N GLN A 557 20.56 -15.36 3.49
CA GLN A 557 20.02 -15.70 4.80
C GLN A 557 20.70 -14.89 5.92
N TYR A 558 19.94 -14.57 6.96
CA TYR A 558 20.49 -13.89 8.13
C TYR A 558 21.70 -14.63 8.70
N THR A 559 22.74 -13.87 9.05
CA THR A 559 23.80 -14.40 9.91
C THR A 559 23.23 -14.74 11.29
N ASN A 560 23.91 -15.60 12.05
CA ASN A 560 23.43 -16.02 13.38
C ASN A 560 23.11 -14.84 14.31
N PHE A 561 23.89 -13.75 14.23
CA PHE A 561 23.66 -12.55 15.05
C PHE A 561 22.45 -11.75 14.57
N ASP A 562 22.35 -11.51 13.25
CA ASP A 562 21.23 -10.76 12.67
C ASP A 562 19.89 -11.49 12.87
N LYS A 563 19.92 -12.83 12.82
CA LYS A 563 18.76 -13.68 13.09
C LYS A 563 18.25 -13.52 14.52
N VAL A 564 19.15 -13.39 15.50
CA VAL A 564 18.78 -13.12 16.90
C VAL A 564 18.17 -11.72 17.01
N LYS A 565 18.82 -10.70 16.46
CA LYS A 565 18.31 -9.32 16.46
C LYS A 565 16.92 -9.22 15.85
N TYR A 566 16.71 -9.85 14.69
CA TYR A 566 15.43 -9.92 14.00
C TYR A 566 14.36 -10.56 14.90
N LYS A 567 14.63 -11.77 15.43
CA LYS A 567 13.68 -12.47 16.32
C LYS A 567 13.32 -11.67 17.57
N THR A 568 14.30 -11.01 18.20
CA THR A 568 14.04 -10.16 19.38
C THR A 568 13.15 -8.98 19.03
N THR A 569 13.38 -8.35 17.87
CA THR A 569 12.58 -7.20 17.40
C THR A 569 11.15 -7.63 17.09
N THR A 570 10.97 -8.76 16.36
CA THR A 570 9.65 -9.31 16.05
C THR A 570 8.90 -9.69 17.33
N LEU A 571 9.56 -10.35 18.28
CA LEU A 571 8.93 -10.70 19.56
C LEU A 571 8.47 -9.45 20.31
N PHE A 572 9.33 -8.42 20.40
CA PHE A 572 8.98 -7.17 21.05
C PHE A 572 7.78 -6.50 20.37
N ASN A 573 7.78 -6.40 19.04
CA ASN A 573 6.65 -5.82 18.29
C ASN A 573 5.35 -6.56 18.57
N ASN A 574 5.35 -7.90 18.49
CA ASN A 574 4.18 -8.71 18.78
C ASN A 574 3.67 -8.51 20.21
N VAL A 575 4.56 -8.33 21.18
CA VAL A 575 4.15 -8.00 22.56
C VAL A 575 3.46 -6.65 22.62
N VAL A 576 4.04 -5.60 22.01
CA VAL A 576 3.43 -4.27 22.03
C VAL A 576 2.09 -4.28 21.27
N ASP A 577 1.99 -4.99 20.15
CA ASP A 577 0.75 -5.13 19.37
C ASP A 577 -0.34 -5.81 20.20
N PHE A 578 -0.02 -6.90 20.88
CA PHE A 578 -0.93 -7.55 21.83
C PHE A 578 -1.44 -6.56 22.88
N PHE A 579 -0.58 -5.69 23.43
CA PHE A 579 -1.02 -4.69 24.41
C PHE A 579 -1.92 -3.61 23.80
N ILE A 580 -1.64 -3.15 22.57
CA ILE A 580 -2.46 -2.15 21.88
C ILE A 580 -3.83 -2.71 21.47
N GLU A 581 -3.88 -3.98 21.05
CA GLU A 581 -5.14 -4.63 20.63
C GLU A 581 -6.00 -5.04 21.83
N THR A 582 -5.37 -5.38 22.97
CA THR A 582 -6.07 -5.91 24.15
C THR A 582 -6.51 -4.81 25.12
N PHE A 583 -5.76 -3.71 25.24
CA PHE A 583 -5.98 -2.65 26.22
C PHE A 583 -6.12 -1.29 25.55
#